data_AF-A0A497K6M0-F1
#
_entry.id   AF-A0A497K6M0-F1
#
_cell.length_a   1.000
_cell.length_b   1.000
_cell.length_c   1.000
_cell.angle_alpha   90.00
_cell.angle_beta   90.00
_cell.angle_gamma   90.00
#
_symmetry.space_group_name_H-M   'P 1'
#
loop_
_entity.id
_entity.type
_entity.pdbx_description
1 polymer ?
#
loop_
_entity_poly.entity_id
_entity_poly.type
_entity_poly.pdbx_seq_one_letter_code
_entity_poly.pdbx_strand_id
1 'polypeptide(L)'
;MIFDLNGTLVVGEYPSWKYVLEEELGLERLSERGFGLDDLREVARGRLTLKDLIAETFNVKDPEKTVENAVRIYISKVRLRPEAKRVLSILNEKYPLILCSDTTGV
;
A
#
# COMPACT_ATOMS: atom_id res chain seq x y z
N MET A 1 -15.21 -15.83 -9.43
CA MET A 1 -14.29 -16.16 -8.33
C MET A 1 -13.77 -14.87 -7.72
N ILE A 2 -13.55 -14.87 -6.41
CA ILE A 2 -13.09 -13.68 -5.67
C ILE A 2 -11.67 -13.97 -5.17
N PHE A 3 -10.77 -13.01 -5.38
CA PHE A 3 -9.39 -13.07 -4.92
C PHE A 3 -9.09 -11.92 -3.99
N ASP A 4 -8.36 -12.21 -2.92
CA ASP A 4 -7.57 -11.20 -2.24
C ASP A 4 -6.31 -10.85 -3.07
N LEU A 5 -5.68 -9.72 -2.78
CA LEU A 5 -4.46 -9.26 -3.43
C LEU A 5 -3.21 -9.72 -2.67
N ASN A 6 -3.00 -9.19 -1.46
CA ASN A 6 -1.75 -9.32 -0.72
C ASN A 6 -1.65 -10.68 -0.02
N GLY A 7 -0.70 -11.51 -0.43
CA GLY A 7 -0.50 -12.87 0.06
C GLY A 7 -1.15 -13.91 -0.85
N THR A 8 -2.16 -13.50 -1.62
CA THR A 8 -2.83 -14.33 -2.62
C THR A 8 -2.21 -14.18 -4.00
N LEU A 9 -2.39 -13.02 -4.65
CA LEU A 9 -1.90 -12.72 -6.00
C LEU A 9 -0.55 -12.01 -5.97
N VAL A 10 -0.31 -11.17 -4.96
CA VAL A 10 0.95 -10.49 -4.72
C VAL A 10 1.69 -11.22 -3.60
N VAL A 11 3.01 -11.33 -3.70
CA VAL A 11 3.90 -11.98 -2.72
C VAL A 11 5.19 -11.20 -2.62
N GLY A 12 5.91 -11.34 -1.51
CA GLY A 12 7.18 -10.67 -1.27
C GLY A 12 7.31 -10.25 0.17
N GLU A 13 8.09 -9.20 0.40
CA GLU A 13 8.20 -8.55 1.70
C GLU A 13 7.12 -7.46 1.78
N TYR A 14 6.35 -7.47 2.87
CA TYR A 14 5.34 -6.46 3.15
C TYR A 14 5.90 -5.50 4.21
N PRO A 15 6.71 -4.49 3.81
CA PRO A 15 7.25 -3.56 4.78
C PRO A 15 6.11 -2.79 5.44
N SER A 16 6.30 -2.41 6.71
CA SER A 16 5.36 -1.48 7.34
C SER A 16 5.48 -0.09 6.69
N TRP A 17 4.38 0.67 6.65
CA TRP A 17 4.43 2.06 6.19
C TRP A 17 5.36 2.92 7.05
N LYS A 18 5.47 2.62 8.35
CA LYS A 18 6.46 3.26 9.24
C LYS A 18 7.89 3.07 8.71
N TYR A 19 8.27 1.84 8.38
CA TYR A 19 9.60 1.55 7.82
C TYR A 19 9.84 2.32 6.51
N VAL A 20 8.87 2.30 5.59
CA VAL A 20 9.00 2.99 4.30
C VAL A 20 9.16 4.52 4.49
N LEU A 21 8.36 5.12 5.36
CA LEU A 21 8.33 6.57 5.54
C LEU A 21 9.52 7.06 6.39
N GLU A 22 9.85 6.39 7.48
CA GLU A 22 10.87 6.88 8.42
C GLU A 22 12.27 6.35 8.11
N GLU A 23 12.40 5.10 7.69
CA GLU A 23 13.72 4.47 7.51
C GLU A 23 14.20 4.61 6.06
N GLU A 24 13.36 4.27 5.08
CA GLU A 24 13.76 4.33 3.66
C GLU A 24 13.73 5.76 3.10
N LEU A 25 12.70 6.55 3.43
CA LEU A 25 12.57 7.94 2.98
C LEU A 25 13.19 8.94 3.96
N GLY A 26 13.54 8.52 5.18
CA GLY A 26 14.17 9.40 6.17
C GLY A 26 13.26 10.56 6.62
N LEU A 27 11.93 10.39 6.60
CA LEU A 27 11.01 11.47 6.96
C LEU A 27 11.05 11.75 8.45
N GLU A 28 11.22 13.03 8.79
CA GLU A 28 11.17 13.50 10.17
C GLU A 28 9.72 13.75 10.60
N ARG A 29 9.35 13.19 11.76
CA ARG A 29 8.00 13.39 12.33
C ARG A 29 7.83 14.81 12.87
N LEU A 30 6.62 15.33 12.77
CA LEU A 30 6.21 16.59 13.39
C LEU A 30 5.84 16.42 14.88
N SER A 31 5.49 15.21 15.31
CA SER A 31 5.12 14.91 16.71
C SER A 31 5.38 13.44 17.09
N GLU A 32 5.29 13.14 18.39
CA GLU A 32 5.48 11.78 18.91
C GLU A 32 4.35 10.80 18.52
N ARG A 33 3.13 11.30 18.24
CA ARG A 33 1.95 10.46 17.91
C ARG A 33 2.20 9.56 16.70
N GLY A 34 3.08 9.98 15.78
CA GLY A 34 3.58 9.17 14.67
C GLY A 34 2.48 8.67 13.73
N PHE A 35 2.83 7.67 12.93
CA PHE A 35 1.98 7.05 11.92
C PHE A 35 1.45 5.70 12.43
N GLY A 36 0.15 5.60 12.71
CA GLY A 36 -0.47 4.46 13.39
C GLY A 36 -1.32 3.54 12.51
N LEU A 37 -1.66 2.36 13.05
CA LEU A 37 -2.57 1.40 12.39
C LEU A 37 -4.00 1.94 12.25
N ASP A 38 -4.47 2.75 13.20
CA ASP A 38 -5.82 3.33 13.14
C ASP A 38 -5.92 4.39 12.05
N ASP A 39 -4.86 5.16 11.80
CA ASP A 39 -4.83 6.12 10.70
C ASP A 39 -4.89 5.40 9.34
N LEU A 40 -4.14 4.30 9.20
CA LEU A 40 -4.19 3.44 8.03
C LEU A 40 -5.58 2.83 7.80
N ARG A 41 -6.33 2.50 8.87
CA ARG A 41 -7.71 2.02 8.74
C ARG A 41 -8.63 3.11 8.20
N GLU A 42 -8.45 4.36 8.60
CA GLU A 42 -9.24 5.47 8.04
C GLU A 42 -8.87 5.72 6.57
N VAL A 43 -7.60 5.51 6.19
CA VAL A 43 -7.18 5.51 4.78
C VAL A 43 -7.85 4.39 3.99
N ALA A 44 -7.84 3.14 4.49
CA ALA A 44 -8.52 2.02 3.84
C ALA A 44 -10.04 2.23 3.70
N ARG A 45 -10.65 3.00 4.61
CA ARG A 45 -12.07 3.38 4.56
C ARG A 45 -12.36 4.57 3.63
N GLY A 46 -11.33 5.18 3.04
CA GLY A 46 -11.46 6.35 2.18
C GLY A 46 -11.86 7.64 2.92
N ARG A 47 -11.73 7.67 4.25
CA ARG A 47 -12.06 8.85 5.07
C ARG A 47 -10.90 9.82 5.22
N LEU A 48 -9.69 9.33 5.03
CA LEU A 48 -8.44 10.09 5.03
C LEU A 48 -7.63 9.68 3.81
N THR A 49 -6.92 10.62 3.18
CA THR A 49 -5.98 10.25 2.12
C THR A 49 -4.61 9.97 2.72
N LEU A 50 -3.85 9.06 2.10
CA LEU A 50 -2.46 8.80 2.53
C LEU A 50 -1.60 10.07 2.47
N LYS A 51 -1.88 10.93 1.49
CA LYS A 51 -1.22 12.24 1.32
C LYS A 51 -1.45 13.16 2.51
N ASP A 52 -2.71 13.32 2.92
CA ASP A 52 -3.06 14.20 4.03
C ASP A 52 -2.46 13.67 5.34
N LEU A 53 -2.52 12.35 5.55
CA LEU A 53 -1.89 11.70 6.69
C LEU A 53 -0.38 11.93 6.73
N ILE A 54 0.31 11.83 5.59
CA ILE A 54 1.75 12.12 5.51
C ILE A 54 2.04 13.60 5.79
N ALA A 55 1.25 14.52 5.24
CA ALA A 55 1.42 15.96 5.43
C ALA A 55 1.21 16.39 6.90
N GLU A 56 0.29 15.73 7.62
CA GLU A 56 0.02 16.00 9.03
C GLU A 56 1.05 15.36 9.97
N THR A 57 1.66 14.24 9.56
CA THR A 57 2.55 13.46 10.42
C THR A 57 4.03 13.83 10.25
N PHE A 58 4.44 14.23 9.05
CA PHE A 58 5.84 14.41 8.68
C PHE A 58 6.14 15.81 8.15
N ASN A 59 7.39 16.25 8.34
CA ASN A 59 7.90 17.48 7.78
C ASN A 59 8.19 17.31 6.28
N VAL A 60 7.18 17.46 5.43
CA VAL A 60 7.26 17.26 3.98
C VAL A 60 6.95 18.54 3.20
N LYS A 61 7.78 18.85 2.19
CA LYS A 61 7.55 19.99 1.30
C LYS A 61 6.56 19.69 0.17
N ASP A 62 6.55 18.45 -0.29
CA ASP A 62 5.70 17.97 -1.39
C ASP A 62 5.09 16.61 -1.01
N PRO A 63 3.92 16.61 -0.34
CA PRO A 63 3.27 15.38 0.10
C PRO A 63 2.93 14.41 -1.04
N GLU A 64 2.56 14.94 -2.21
CA GLU A 64 2.17 14.12 -3.37
C GLU A 64 3.37 13.30 -3.88
N LYS A 65 4.50 13.98 -4.11
CA LYS A 65 5.73 13.31 -4.52
C LYS A 65 6.25 12.35 -3.46
N THR A 66 6.05 12.67 -2.17
CA THR A 66 6.40 11.77 -1.08
C THR A 66 5.56 10.48 -1.13
N VAL A 67 4.25 10.57 -1.36
CA VAL A 67 3.38 9.40 -1.54
C VAL A 67 3.86 8.56 -2.73
N GLU A 68 4.13 9.18 -3.87
CA GLU A 68 4.62 8.46 -5.07
C GLU A 68 5.91 7.68 -4.77
N ASN A 69 6.87 8.31 -4.11
CA ASN A 69 8.13 7.67 -3.75
C ASN A 69 7.92 6.55 -2.73
N ALA A 70 7.06 6.75 -1.72
CA ALA A 70 6.76 5.76 -0.69
C ALA A 70 6.09 4.52 -1.30
N VAL A 71 5.10 4.72 -2.18
CA VAL A 71 4.47 3.64 -2.96
C VAL A 71 5.51 2.94 -3.82
N ARG A 72 6.39 3.67 -4.52
CA ARG A 72 7.45 3.07 -5.36
C ARG A 72 8.39 2.16 -4.54
N ILE A 73 8.76 2.57 -3.34
CA ILE A 73 9.58 1.75 -2.43
C ILE A 73 8.79 0.52 -2.00
N TYR A 74 7.54 0.67 -1.56
CA TYR A 74 6.69 -0.46 -1.15
C TYR A 74 6.54 -1.49 -2.27
N ILE A 75 6.16 -1.06 -3.47
CA ILE A 75 5.96 -1.97 -4.61
C ILE A 75 7.24 -2.65 -5.06
N SER A 76 8.42 -2.07 -4.79
CA SER A 76 9.71 -2.70 -5.11
C SER A 76 10.02 -3.93 -4.26
N LYS A 77 9.35 -4.07 -3.10
CA LYS A 77 9.51 -5.19 -2.15
C LYS A 77 8.53 -6.33 -2.41
N VAL A 78 7.51 -6.09 -3.23
CA VAL A 78 6.51 -7.08 -3.60
C VAL A 78 6.57 -7.39 -5.10
N ARG A 79 5.99 -8.53 -5.47
CA ARG A 79 5.86 -8.95 -6.87
C ARG A 79 4.61 -9.77 -7.05
N LEU A 80 4.15 -9.86 -8.29
CA LEU A 80 3.10 -10.80 -8.61
C LEU A 80 3.58 -12.25 -8.37
N ARG A 81 2.73 -13.09 -7.78
CA ARG A 81 3.00 -14.51 -7.56
C ARG A 81 3.32 -15.18 -8.91
N PRO A 82 4.35 -16.05 -8.96
CA PRO A 82 4.63 -16.85 -10.14
C PRO A 82 3.36 -17.56 -10.64
N GLU A 83 3.20 -17.65 -11.95
CA GLU A 83 2.01 -18.24 -12.61
C GLU A 83 0.67 -17.52 -12.38
N ALA A 84 0.57 -16.49 -11.53
CA ALA A 84 -0.71 -15.83 -11.26
C ALA A 84 -1.38 -15.29 -12.54
N LYS A 85 -0.60 -14.69 -13.46
CA LYS A 85 -1.14 -14.24 -14.75
C LYS A 85 -1.76 -15.38 -15.54
N ARG A 86 -1.05 -16.50 -15.66
CA ARG A 86 -1.52 -17.66 -16.41
C ARG A 86 -2.77 -18.27 -15.79
N VAL A 87 -2.77 -18.44 -14.47
CA VAL A 87 -3.91 -18.99 -13.72
C VAL A 87 -5.12 -18.08 -13.87
N LEU A 88 -4.97 -16.76 -13.69
CA LEU A 88 -6.04 -15.80 -13.89
C LEU A 88 -6.57 -15.81 -15.34
N SER A 89 -5.70 -15.89 -16.36
CA SER A 89 -6.13 -16.00 -17.75
C SER A 89 -7.03 -17.20 -18.00
N ILE A 90 -6.65 -18.39 -17.52
CA ILE A 90 -7.45 -19.62 -17.66
C ILE A 90 -8.80 -19.50 -16.95
N LEU A 91 -8.80 -18.90 -15.76
CA LEU A 91 -10.02 -18.78 -14.96
C LEU A 91 -10.99 -17.75 -15.54
N ASN A 92 -10.46 -16.68 -16.15
CA ASN A 92 -11.26 -15.63 -16.78
C ASN A 92 -12.08 -16.15 -17.98
N GLU A 93 -11.66 -17.26 -18.61
CA GLU A 93 -12.43 -17.91 -19.68
C GLU A 93 -13.74 -18.52 -19.17
N LYS A 94 -13.82 -18.87 -17.88
CA LYS A 94 -14.93 -19.64 -17.29
C LYS A 94 -15.68 -18.91 -16.19
N TYR A 95 -15.03 -17.97 -15.53
CA TYR A 95 -15.57 -17.31 -14.36
C TYR A 95 -15.31 -15.80 -14.41
N PRO A 96 -16.27 -14.96 -13.99
CA PRO A 96 -15.99 -13.58 -13.70
C PRO A 96 -14.97 -13.51 -12.56
N LEU A 97 -13.92 -12.72 -12.71
CA LEU A 97 -12.88 -12.55 -11.70
C LEU A 97 -13.11 -11.22 -10.98
N ILE A 98 -13.13 -11.27 -9.64
CA ILE A 98 -13.31 -10.11 -8.77
C ILE A 98 -12.10 -10.01 -7.85
N LEU A 99 -11.50 -8.83 -7.77
CA LEU A 99 -10.47 -8.52 -6.78
C LEU A 99 -11.14 -7.84 -5.58
N CYS A 100 -10.89 -8.35 -4.38
CA CYS A 100 -11.42 -7.82 -3.12
C CYS A 100 -10.29 -7.80 -2.10
N SER A 101 -9.72 -6.64 -1.81
CA SER A 101 -8.60 -6.50 -0.88
C SER A 101 -8.69 -5.20 -0.11
N ASP A 102 -8.28 -5.24 1.15
CA ASP A 102 -8.18 -4.08 2.02
C ASP A 102 -6.79 -3.43 1.82
N THR A 103 -6.66 -2.65 0.76
CA THR A 103 -5.39 -1.96 0.43
C THR A 103 -5.40 -0.53 0.96
N THR A 104 -4.27 -0.11 1.55
CA THR A 104 -4.07 1.29 1.97
C THR A 104 -3.20 1.99 0.93
N GLY A 105 -3.68 3.09 0.34
CA GLY A 105 -2.92 3.87 -0.64
C GLY A 105 -3.29 3.63 -2.12
N VAL A 106 -4.57 3.37 -2.40
CA VAL A 106 -5.18 3.51 -3.74
C VAL A 106 -6.44 4.34 -3.61
#